data_AF-A0A660YPM5-F1
#
_entry.id   AF-A0A660YPM5-F1
#
_cell.length_a   1.000
_cell.length_b   1.000
_cell.length_c   1.000
_cell.angle_alpha   90.00
_cell.angle_beta   90.00
_cell.angle_gamma   90.00
#
_symmetry.space_group_name_H-M   'P 1'
#
loop_
_entity.id
_entity.type
_entity.pdbx_description
1 polymer ?
#
loop_
_entity_poly.entity_id
_entity_poly.type
_entity_poly.pdbx_seq_one_letter_code
_entity_poly.pdbx_strand_id
1 'polypeptide(L)'
;MDFTKLEDTYNNRKINYLDKLVPELHKHLKDILSNYPRVDKIAVRSKTVERFIQKAKKKDENGHFKYSDPINQIQDQLGARIVTFYISDVDKIAKIIEDYYSYIERADIVSDSINEFGYEGKHYMLFIPEDIIPNKSFKEYIPPFFELQIKTLFQHA
;
A
#
# COMPACT_ATOMS: atom_id res chain seq x y z
N MET A 1 -0.52 -11.55 23.73
CA MET A 1 -0.97 -11.77 22.34
C MET A 1 -0.40 -13.11 21.89
N ASP A 2 -1.24 -13.98 21.33
CA ASP A 2 -0.80 -15.24 20.73
C ASP A 2 -0.36 -14.98 19.28
N PHE A 3 0.95 -15.01 19.04
CA PHE A 3 1.52 -14.70 17.73
C PHE A 3 1.39 -15.86 16.74
N THR A 4 1.32 -17.11 17.20
CA THR A 4 1.12 -18.27 16.32
C THR A 4 -0.28 -18.21 15.71
N LYS A 5 -1.31 -18.01 16.54
CA LYS A 5 -2.69 -17.83 16.07
C LYS A 5 -2.83 -16.60 15.16
N LEU A 6 -2.14 -15.51 15.48
CA LEU A 6 -2.14 -14.31 14.64
C LEU A 6 -1.52 -14.57 13.25
N GLU A 7 -0.42 -15.33 13.20
CA GLU A 7 0.26 -15.73 11.98
C GLU A 7 -0.66 -16.55 11.08
N ASP A 8 -1.30 -17.59 11.63
CA ASP A 8 -2.26 -18.42 10.90
C ASP A 8 -3.46 -17.62 10.40
N THR A 9 -3.99 -16.72 11.24
CA THR A 9 -5.13 -15.85 10.87
C THR A 9 -4.77 -14.95 9.70
N TYR A 10 -3.60 -14.29 9.77
CA TYR A 10 -3.15 -13.41 8.70
C TYR A 10 -2.78 -14.18 7.43
N ASN A 11 -2.15 -15.35 7.53
CA ASN A 11 -1.83 -16.20 6.39
C ASN A 11 -3.10 -16.64 5.64
N ASN A 12 -4.13 -17.06 6.38
CA ASN A 12 -5.44 -17.38 5.81
C ASN A 12 -6.08 -16.16 5.11
N ARG A 13 -6.03 -14.98 5.74
CA ARG A 13 -6.50 -13.73 5.11
C ARG A 13 -5.74 -13.45 3.81
N LYS A 14 -4.42 -13.60 3.83
CA LYS A 14 -3.55 -13.31 2.69
C LYS A 14 -3.87 -14.20 1.50
N ILE A 15 -3.86 -15.52 1.70
CA ILE A 15 -4.03 -16.51 0.62
C ILE A 15 -5.43 -16.44 0.01
N ASN A 16 -6.46 -16.32 0.86
CA ASN A 16 -7.85 -16.42 0.41
C ASN A 16 -8.40 -15.09 -0.14
N TYR A 17 -7.89 -13.94 0.30
CA TYR A 17 -8.46 -12.64 -0.03
C TYR A 17 -7.44 -11.65 -0.61
N LEU A 18 -6.37 -11.31 0.12
CA LEU A 18 -5.45 -10.25 -0.31
C LEU A 18 -4.74 -10.58 -1.62
N ASP A 19 -4.30 -11.83 -1.79
CA ASP A 19 -3.63 -12.28 -3.02
C ASP A 19 -4.55 -12.26 -4.24
N LYS A 20 -5.87 -12.33 -4.03
CA LYS A 20 -6.88 -12.21 -5.10
C LYS A 20 -7.11 -10.75 -5.51
N LEU A 21 -6.90 -9.80 -4.60
CA LEU A 21 -7.01 -8.37 -4.90
C LEU A 21 -5.77 -7.79 -5.61
N VAL A 22 -4.62 -8.44 -5.48
CA VAL A 22 -3.38 -7.99 -6.13
C VAL A 22 -3.54 -7.79 -7.65
N PRO A 23 -4.01 -8.78 -8.45
CA PRO A 23 -4.19 -8.58 -9.89
C PRO A 23 -5.28 -7.56 -10.23
N GLU A 24 -6.37 -7.51 -9.46
CA GLU A 24 -7.48 -6.56 -9.69
C GLU A 24 -7.05 -5.12 -9.46
N LEU A 25 -6.39 -4.84 -8.33
CA LEU A 25 -5.85 -3.51 -8.05
C LEU A 25 -4.78 -3.11 -9.05
N HIS A 26 -3.92 -4.05 -9.47
CA HIS A 26 -2.90 -3.78 -10.48
C HIS A 26 -3.53 -3.41 -11.84
N LYS A 27 -4.58 -4.14 -12.26
CA LYS A 27 -5.34 -3.81 -13.47
C LYS A 27 -5.99 -2.44 -13.36
N HIS A 28 -6.68 -2.17 -12.25
CA HIS A 28 -7.38 -0.90 -12.03
C HIS A 28 -6.42 0.30 -12.06
N LEU A 29 -5.26 0.21 -11.39
CA LEU A 29 -4.24 1.27 -11.45
C LEU A 29 -3.66 1.45 -12.86
N LYS A 30 -3.49 0.37 -13.63
CA LYS A 30 -3.09 0.45 -15.04
C LYS A 30 -4.14 1.14 -15.89
N ASP A 31 -5.41 0.85 -15.67
CA ASP A 31 -6.51 1.43 -16.44
C ASP A 31 -6.61 2.95 -16.17
N ILE A 32 -6.51 3.37 -14.89
CA ILE A 32 -6.48 4.78 -14.50
C ILE A 32 -5.32 5.53 -15.15
N LEU A 33 -4.13 4.91 -15.20
CA LEU A 33 -2.91 5.55 -15.71
C LEU A 33 -2.63 5.23 -17.19
N SER A 34 -3.57 4.60 -17.89
CA SER A 34 -3.39 4.12 -19.27
C SER A 34 -3.01 5.24 -20.25
N ASN A 35 -3.49 6.46 -20.01
CA ASN A 35 -3.21 7.64 -20.82
C ASN A 35 -2.05 8.51 -20.29
N TYR A 36 -1.45 8.14 -19.16
CA TYR A 36 -0.35 8.91 -18.57
C TYR A 36 1.01 8.39 -19.09
N PRO A 37 1.74 9.18 -19.89
CA PRO A 37 3.07 8.77 -20.34
C PRO A 37 4.05 8.80 -19.17
N ARG A 38 5.16 8.06 -19.25
CA ARG A 38 6.28 8.10 -18.27
C ARG A 38 5.98 7.47 -16.90
N VAL A 39 5.05 6.50 -16.85
CA VAL A 39 5.04 5.48 -15.79
C VAL A 39 5.99 4.36 -16.21
N ASP A 40 7.00 4.10 -15.39
CA ASP A 40 7.96 3.01 -15.60
C ASP A 40 7.34 1.67 -15.18
N LYS A 41 6.84 1.61 -13.94
CA LYS A 41 6.32 0.37 -13.36
C LYS A 41 5.19 0.64 -12.38
N ILE A 42 4.16 -0.21 -12.47
CA ILE A 42 3.15 -0.39 -11.43
C ILE A 42 3.37 -1.77 -10.82
N ALA A 43 3.49 -1.84 -9.50
CA ALA A 43 3.65 -3.08 -8.77
C ALA A 43 2.64 -3.13 -7.62
N VAL A 44 1.94 -4.25 -7.47
CA VAL A 44 1.00 -4.47 -6.36
C VAL A 44 1.39 -5.75 -5.66
N ARG A 45 1.28 -5.77 -4.34
CA ARG A 45 1.54 -6.95 -3.52
C ARG A 45 0.73 -6.93 -2.23
N SER A 46 0.39 -8.10 -1.74
CA SER A 46 0.02 -8.28 -0.34
C SER A 46 1.29 -8.28 0.52
N LYS A 47 1.18 -7.82 1.76
CA LYS A 47 2.27 -7.86 2.73
C LYS A 47 2.55 -9.31 3.13
N THR A 48 3.83 -9.69 3.20
CA THR A 48 4.23 -11.03 3.62
C THR A 48 3.89 -11.27 5.09
N VAL A 49 3.71 -12.53 5.46
CA VAL A 49 3.35 -12.94 6.83
C VAL A 49 4.41 -12.48 7.82
N GLU A 50 5.70 -12.65 7.47
CA GLU A 50 6.82 -12.26 8.32
C GLU A 50 6.83 -10.75 8.57
N ARG A 51 6.61 -9.94 7.52
CA ARG A 51 6.56 -8.48 7.63
C ARG A 51 5.34 -8.00 8.41
N PHE A 52 4.21 -8.70 8.31
CA PHE A 52 3.03 -8.42 9.12
C PHE A 52 3.31 -8.70 10.60
N ILE A 53 3.86 -9.87 10.94
CA ILE A 53 4.17 -10.25 12.32
C ILE A 53 5.25 -9.33 12.93
N GLN A 54 6.27 -8.96 12.16
CA GLN A 54 7.26 -7.96 12.58
C GLN A 54 6.60 -6.61 12.92
N LYS A 55 5.62 -6.16 12.12
CA LYS A 55 4.88 -4.92 12.39
C LYS A 55 3.96 -5.06 13.60
N ALA A 56 3.29 -6.20 13.78
CA ALA A 56 2.45 -6.50 14.92
C ALA A 56 3.22 -6.56 16.26
N LYS A 57 4.49 -6.98 16.22
CA LYS A 57 5.38 -7.02 17.39
C LYS A 57 5.95 -5.66 17.79
N LYS A 58 5.75 -4.60 16.99
CA LYS A 58 6.23 -3.26 17.34
C LYS A 58 5.60 -2.78 18.63
N LYS A 59 6.42 -2.15 19.47
CA LYS A 59 5.99 -1.51 20.71
C LYS A 59 5.94 0.00 20.56
N ASP A 60 5.08 0.63 21.34
CA ASP A 60 5.09 2.08 21.52
C ASP A 60 6.19 2.50 22.53
N GLU A 61 6.30 3.81 22.76
CA GLU A 61 7.26 4.40 23.71
C GLU A 61 7.07 3.92 25.15
N ASN A 62 5.86 3.45 25.49
CA ASN A 62 5.49 2.94 26.81
C ASN A 62 5.73 1.42 26.93
N GLY A 63 6.25 0.77 25.88
CA GLY A 63 6.56 -0.66 25.87
C GLY A 63 5.35 -1.57 25.64
N HIS A 64 4.16 -1.01 25.38
CA HIS A 64 2.97 -1.75 24.98
C HIS A 64 3.01 -2.09 23.50
N PHE A 65 2.28 -3.12 23.08
CA PHE A 65 2.13 -3.39 21.65
C PHE A 65 1.44 -2.19 20.97
N LYS A 66 2.05 -1.68 19.91
CA LYS A 66 1.51 -0.56 19.12
C LYS A 66 0.12 -0.90 18.56
N TYR A 67 -0.13 -2.17 18.31
CA TYR A 67 -1.39 -2.68 17.78
C TYR A 67 -1.96 -3.72 18.76
N SER A 68 -3.10 -3.41 19.38
CA SER A 68 -3.84 -4.34 20.23
C SER A 68 -4.61 -5.39 19.42
N ASP A 69 -5.04 -5.02 18.20
CA ASP A 69 -5.68 -5.88 17.21
C ASP A 69 -4.98 -5.69 15.84
N PRO A 70 -3.84 -6.37 15.60
CA PRO A 70 -3.05 -6.17 14.40
C PRO A 70 -3.80 -6.50 13.11
N ILE A 71 -4.75 -7.45 13.15
CA ILE A 71 -5.54 -7.87 11.99
C ILE A 71 -6.37 -6.70 11.47
N ASN A 72 -6.94 -5.87 12.35
CA ASN A 72 -7.80 -4.77 11.94
C ASN A 72 -7.10 -3.40 11.95
N GLN A 73 -6.00 -3.26 12.70
CA GLN A 73 -5.31 -1.96 12.86
C GLN A 73 -4.13 -1.76 11.90
N ILE A 74 -3.49 -2.82 11.41
CA ILE A 74 -2.44 -2.69 10.41
C ILE A 74 -3.11 -2.48 9.04
N GLN A 75 -3.04 -1.27 8.50
CA GLN A 75 -3.79 -0.93 7.28
C GLN A 75 -3.05 -1.24 5.97
N ASP A 76 -1.71 -1.25 5.98
CA ASP A 76 -0.85 -1.53 4.83
C ASP A 76 -0.67 -3.05 4.59
N GLN A 77 -1.77 -3.81 4.56
CA GLN A 77 -1.75 -5.25 4.23
C GLN A 77 -1.78 -5.49 2.71
N LEU A 78 -2.35 -4.55 1.94
CA LEU A 78 -2.26 -4.47 0.49
C LEU A 78 -1.47 -3.21 0.13
N GLY A 79 -0.48 -3.33 -0.74
CA GLY A 79 0.42 -2.24 -1.10
C GLY A 79 0.62 -2.15 -2.60
N ALA A 80 0.58 -0.93 -3.13
CA ALA A 80 0.87 -0.60 -4.51
C ALA A 80 2.05 0.38 -4.59
N ARG A 81 2.80 0.31 -5.68
CA ARG A 81 3.86 1.25 -6.01
C ARG A 81 3.77 1.64 -7.47
N ILE A 82 3.80 2.93 -7.72
CA ILE A 82 3.96 3.53 -9.05
C ILE A 82 5.35 4.15 -9.09
N VAL A 83 6.15 3.74 -10.07
CA VAL A 83 7.48 4.28 -10.35
C VAL A 83 7.40 5.12 -11.61
N THR A 84 7.93 6.34 -11.56
CA THR A 84 8.01 7.28 -12.69
C THR A 84 9.44 7.76 -12.93
N PHE A 85 9.75 8.29 -14.10
CA PHE A 85 11.11 8.75 -14.42
C PHE A 85 11.47 10.09 -13.78
N TYR A 86 10.49 10.97 -13.57
CA TYR A 86 10.74 12.35 -13.14
C TYR A 86 9.93 12.73 -11.91
N ILE A 87 10.53 13.57 -11.05
CA ILE A 87 9.86 14.13 -9.87
C ILE A 87 8.58 14.88 -10.28
N SER A 88 8.61 15.62 -11.39
CA SER A 88 7.45 16.38 -11.88
C SER A 88 6.26 15.51 -12.32
N ASP A 89 6.48 14.22 -12.56
CA ASP A 89 5.41 13.26 -12.85
C ASP A 89 4.77 12.72 -11.55
N VAL A 90 5.45 12.78 -10.40
CA VAL A 90 4.89 12.34 -9.10
C VAL A 90 3.64 13.15 -8.76
N ASP A 91 3.69 14.48 -8.82
CA ASP A 91 2.55 15.34 -8.49
C ASP A 91 1.39 15.20 -9.50
N LYS A 92 1.72 14.96 -10.77
CA LYS A 92 0.70 14.78 -11.82
C LYS A 92 -0.03 13.46 -11.67
N ILE A 93 0.70 12.38 -11.41
CA ILE A 93 0.10 11.06 -11.10
C ILE A 93 -0.69 11.15 -9.80
N ALA A 94 -0.15 11.81 -8.78
CA ALA A 94 -0.85 12.01 -7.51
C ALA A 94 -2.20 12.69 -7.68
N LYS A 95 -2.26 13.75 -8.51
CA LYS A 95 -3.53 14.41 -8.83
C LYS A 95 -4.54 13.46 -9.49
N ILE A 96 -4.09 12.66 -10.46
CA ILE A 96 -4.95 11.63 -11.08
C ILE A 96 -5.44 10.66 -10.00
N ILE A 97 -4.57 10.15 -9.13
CA ILE A 97 -4.99 9.27 -8.03
C ILE A 97 -6.02 9.93 -7.12
N GLU A 98 -5.82 11.19 -6.74
CA GLU A 98 -6.75 11.95 -5.87
C GLU A 98 -8.11 12.22 -6.56
N ASP A 99 -8.15 12.30 -7.89
CA ASP A 99 -9.40 12.44 -8.65
C ASP A 99 -10.21 11.11 -8.68
N TYR A 100 -9.55 9.96 -8.57
CA TYR A 100 -10.19 8.63 -8.63
C TYR A 100 -10.44 7.98 -7.26
N TYR A 101 -9.58 8.23 -6.28
CA TYR A 101 -9.59 7.57 -4.99
C TYR A 101 -9.81 8.55 -3.84
N SER A 102 -10.59 8.13 -2.86
CA SER A 102 -10.58 8.76 -1.53
C SER A 102 -9.41 8.22 -0.70
N TYR A 103 -8.73 9.09 0.03
CA TYR A 103 -7.68 8.73 1.00
C TYR A 103 -8.08 9.11 2.43
N ILE A 104 -7.55 8.38 3.40
CA ILE A 104 -7.64 8.74 4.83
C ILE A 104 -6.34 9.40 5.33
N GLU A 105 -5.22 9.10 4.68
CA GLU A 105 -3.92 9.64 5.03
C GLU A 105 -3.12 9.90 3.73
N ARG A 106 -2.40 11.02 3.72
CA ARG A 106 -1.40 11.35 2.71
C ARG A 106 -0.16 11.89 3.42
N ALA A 107 1.02 11.50 2.94
CA ALA A 107 2.28 12.09 3.33
C ALA A 107 3.15 12.36 2.10
N ASP A 108 3.70 13.57 2.01
CA ASP A 108 4.78 13.87 1.08
C ASP A 108 6.08 13.34 1.69
N ILE A 109 6.83 12.55 0.92
CA ILE A 109 8.13 12.02 1.31
C ILE A 109 9.17 12.88 0.62
N VAL A 110 9.93 13.60 1.42
CA VAL A 110 11.06 14.43 0.98
C VAL A 110 12.30 13.86 1.66
N SER A 111 13.39 13.70 0.92
CA SER A 111 14.68 13.45 1.57
C SER A 111 15.33 14.77 1.93
N ASP A 112 15.75 14.88 3.19
CA ASP A 112 16.51 16.03 3.69
C ASP A 112 17.99 15.98 3.30
N SER A 113 18.45 14.93 2.60
CA SER A 113 19.86 14.74 2.27
C SER A 113 20.16 15.00 0.80
N ILE A 114 21.13 15.89 0.55
CA ILE A 114 21.62 16.26 -0.79
C ILE A 114 22.16 15.03 -1.57
N ASN A 115 22.50 13.94 -0.89
CA ASN A 115 23.01 12.69 -1.47
C ASN A 115 21.91 11.68 -1.85
N GLU A 116 20.64 11.96 -1.55
CA GLU A 116 19.49 11.11 -1.87
C GLU A 116 18.62 11.74 -2.98
N PHE A 117 19.27 12.27 -4.02
CA PHE A 117 18.59 12.70 -5.24
C PHE A 117 17.62 11.61 -5.73
N GLY A 118 16.32 11.92 -5.77
CA GLY A 118 15.28 10.98 -6.23
C GLY A 118 14.44 10.31 -5.15
N TYR A 119 14.69 10.56 -3.85
CA TYR A 119 13.85 10.07 -2.75
C TYR A 119 12.54 10.82 -2.54
N GLU A 120 12.18 11.70 -3.47
CA GLU A 120 10.91 12.41 -3.45
C GLU A 120 9.77 11.51 -3.94
N GLY A 121 8.67 11.54 -3.20
CA GLY A 121 7.50 10.73 -3.51
C GLY A 121 6.30 11.11 -2.67
N LYS A 122 5.21 10.38 -2.89
CA LYS A 122 4.00 10.50 -2.07
C LYS A 122 3.55 9.14 -1.57
N HIS A 123 3.11 9.11 -0.34
CA HIS A 123 2.51 7.96 0.30
C HIS A 123 1.04 8.25 0.58
N TYR A 124 0.17 7.29 0.30
CA TYR A 124 -1.26 7.37 0.55
C TYR A 124 -1.76 6.12 1.25
N MET A 125 -2.76 6.29 2.11
CA MET A 125 -3.68 5.23 2.51
C MET A 125 -5.03 5.49 1.84
N LEU A 126 -5.31 4.72 0.78
CA LEU A 126 -6.48 4.86 -0.08
C LEU A 126 -7.52 3.81 0.25
N PHE A 127 -8.81 4.14 0.10
CA PHE A 127 -9.86 3.12 0.17
C PHE A 127 -9.73 2.12 -0.98
N ILE A 128 -9.95 0.83 -0.69
CA ILE A 128 -10.07 -0.21 -1.72
C ILE A 128 -11.38 0.05 -2.50
N PRO A 129 -11.33 0.28 -3.82
CA PRO A 129 -12.52 0.48 -4.63
C PRO A 129 -13.45 -0.73 -4.62
N GLU A 130 -14.76 -0.52 -4.63
CA GLU A 130 -15.72 -1.62 -4.56
C GLU A 130 -15.72 -2.50 -5.81
N ASP A 131 -15.40 -1.92 -6.96
CA ASP A 131 -15.38 -2.55 -8.28
C ASP A 131 -14.21 -3.54 -8.47
N ILE A 132 -13.14 -3.42 -7.68
CA ILE A 132 -12.02 -4.38 -7.69
C ILE A 132 -12.22 -5.55 -6.71
N ILE A 133 -13.31 -5.55 -5.94
CA ILE A 133 -13.61 -6.60 -4.97
C ILE A 133 -14.43 -7.70 -5.66
N PRO A 134 -13.92 -8.95 -5.79
CA PRO A 134 -14.59 -9.99 -6.56
C PRO A 134 -15.99 -10.37 -6.05
N ASN A 135 -16.22 -10.27 -4.74
CA ASN A 135 -17.50 -10.53 -4.09
C ASN A 135 -17.65 -9.65 -2.85
N LYS A 136 -18.85 -9.10 -2.60
CA LYS A 136 -19.16 -8.28 -1.41
C LYS A 136 -18.76 -8.92 -0.08
N SER A 137 -18.82 -10.25 0.04
CA SER A 137 -18.39 -10.97 1.26
C SER A 137 -16.91 -10.79 1.59
N PHE A 138 -16.05 -10.45 0.61
CA PHE A 138 -14.63 -10.18 0.87
C PHE A 138 -14.42 -9.01 1.82
N LYS A 139 -15.34 -8.04 1.85
CA LYS A 139 -15.25 -6.85 2.71
C LYS A 139 -15.14 -7.20 4.19
N GLU A 140 -15.67 -8.36 4.61
CA GLU A 140 -15.56 -8.85 5.99
C GLU A 140 -14.14 -9.36 6.34
N TYR A 141 -13.34 -9.68 5.32
CA TYR A 141 -12.06 -10.37 5.48
C TYR A 141 -10.85 -9.56 5.01
N ILE A 142 -11.03 -8.36 4.46
CA ILE A 142 -9.94 -7.48 3.99
C ILE A 142 -9.94 -6.17 4.77
N PRO A 143 -8.79 -5.48 4.92
CA PRO A 143 -8.81 -4.11 5.38
C PRO A 143 -9.54 -3.23 4.35
N PRO A 144 -10.16 -2.12 4.76
CA PRO A 144 -10.83 -1.20 3.84
C PRO A 144 -9.85 -0.36 3.01
N PHE A 145 -8.55 -0.44 3.28
CA PHE A 145 -7.52 0.41 2.69
C PHE A 145 -6.40 -0.38 2.02
N PHE A 146 -5.72 0.27 1.07
CA PHE A 146 -4.41 -0.12 0.58
C PHE A 146 -3.42 1.05 0.67
N GLU A 147 -2.14 0.73 0.86
CA GLU A 147 -1.07 1.72 0.78
C GLU A 147 -0.68 1.94 -0.68
N LEU A 148 -0.58 3.19 -1.13
CA LEU A 148 0.03 3.53 -2.41
C LEU A 148 1.28 4.38 -2.21
N GLN A 149 2.36 4.00 -2.90
CA GLN A 149 3.60 4.77 -2.97
C GLN A 149 3.84 5.24 -4.41
N ILE A 150 3.94 6.54 -4.64
CA ILE A 150 4.34 7.13 -5.92
C ILE A 150 5.76 7.65 -5.78
N LYS A 151 6.70 7.12 -6.56
CA LYS A 151 8.14 7.39 -6.42
C LYS A 151 8.82 7.53 -7.76
N THR A 152 9.99 8.17 -7.79
CA THR A 152 10.83 8.19 -8.99
C THR A 152 11.71 6.94 -9.11
N LEU A 153 12.20 6.65 -10.32
CA LEU A 153 13.06 5.50 -10.65
C LEU A 153 14.43 5.56 -9.96
N PHE A 154 14.86 6.72 -9.48
CA PHE A 154 16.11 6.90 -8.75
C PHE A 154 16.02 6.32 -7.33
N GLN A 155 15.87 5.00 -7.26
CA GLN A 155 16.16 4.18 -6.10
C GLN A 155 17.04 3.02 -6.59
N HIS A 156 18.34 3.19 -6.38
CA HIS A 156 19.45 2.29 -6.74
C HIS A 156 20.06 2.50 -8.15
N ALA A 157 20.94 3.50 -8.26
CA ALA A 157 22.22 3.31 -8.93
C ALA A 157 23.30 3.11 -7.85
#